data_AF-A0A9N9ETA7-F1
#
_entry.id   AF-A0A9N9ETA7-F1
#
_cell.length_a   1.000
_cell.length_b   1.000
_cell.length_c   1.000
_cell.angle_alpha   90.00
_cell.angle_beta   90.00
_cell.angle_gamma   90.00
#
_symmetry.space_group_name_H-M   'P 1'
#
loop_
_entity.id
_entity.type
_entity.pdbx_description
1 polymer ?
#
loop_
_entity_poly.entity_id
_entity_poly.type
_entity_poly.pdbx_seq_one_letter_code
_entity_poly.pdbx_strand_id
1 'polypeptide(L)'
;LPETQVRVSNKISNSPIHPNKIRLYQYVIEYGMDSEKFSVITEAEKNQWDMECFPADLERDICLYYGGIKRNEDTRKYHKFLTDRNRLVGEELLRRSIAKSGLSIAWLDNLMEEWEKIHTQFVQIFN
;
A
#
# COMPACT_ATOMS: atom_id res chain seq x y z
N LEU A 1 30.78 9.68 42.38
CA LEU A 1 30.74 9.09 41.02
C LEU A 1 29.39 9.47 40.41
N PRO A 2 29.31 10.25 39.33
CA PRO A 2 28.05 10.44 38.61
C PRO A 2 27.93 9.42 37.48
N GLU A 3 26.75 8.81 37.39
CA GLU A 3 26.36 7.81 36.41
C GLU A 3 26.45 8.34 34.97
N THR A 4 27.10 7.57 34.12
CA THR A 4 27.26 7.87 32.70
C THR A 4 25.94 7.60 31.97
N GLN A 5 25.19 8.65 31.66
CA GLN A 5 24.04 8.58 30.77
C GLN A 5 24.53 8.25 29.35
N VAL A 6 24.38 6.99 28.94
CA VAL A 6 24.63 6.53 27.57
C VAL A 6 23.57 7.15 26.66
N ARG A 7 23.95 8.24 25.98
CA ARG A 7 23.15 8.85 24.93
C ARG A 7 23.18 7.91 23.72
N VAL A 8 22.16 7.06 23.59
CA VAL A 8 21.92 6.28 22.37
C VAL A 8 21.74 7.27 21.23
N SER A 9 22.77 7.40 20.40
CA SER A 9 22.74 8.28 19.23
C SER A 9 21.85 7.63 18.18
N ASN A 10 20.59 8.07 18.08
CA ASN A 10 19.72 7.78 16.95
C ASN A 10 20.34 8.40 15.70
N LYS A 11 21.23 7.65 15.04
CA LYS A 11 21.76 7.98 13.72
C LYS A 11 20.62 7.80 12.71
N ILE A 12 19.86 8.87 12.50
CA ILE A 12 19.03 9.01 11.31
C ILE A 12 20.02 9.05 10.14
N SER A 13 20.10 7.93 9.42
CA SER A 13 20.88 7.81 8.19
C SER A 13 20.31 8.79 7.18
N ASN A 14 21.03 9.90 6.95
CA ASN A 14 20.76 10.88 5.89
C ASN A 14 21.08 10.31 4.50
N SER A 15 20.56 9.12 4.19
CA SER A 15 20.36 8.73 2.79
C SER A 15 19.19 9.55 2.25
N PRO A 16 19.10 9.82 0.94
CA PRO A 16 17.88 10.38 0.35
C PRO A 16 16.73 9.43 0.67
N ILE A 17 15.91 9.79 1.66
CA ILE A 17 14.75 9.00 2.06
C ILE A 17 13.77 9.16 0.90
N HIS A 18 13.66 8.13 0.06
CA HIS A 18 12.69 8.11 -1.03
C HIS A 18 11.30 8.44 -0.44
N PRO A 19 10.55 9.40 -0.99
CA PRO A 19 9.23 9.80 -0.46
C PRO A 19 8.25 8.63 -0.32
N ASN A 20 8.47 7.57 -1.08
CA ASN A 20 7.73 6.31 -1.04
C ASN A 20 7.86 5.53 0.29
N LYS A 21 9.06 5.52 0.91
CA LYS A 21 9.26 4.89 2.22
C LYS A 21 8.48 5.62 3.31
N ILE A 22 8.14 6.91 3.11
CA ILE A 22 7.30 7.66 4.04
C ILE A 22 5.86 7.18 3.94
N ARG A 23 5.30 6.97 2.75
CA ARG A 23 3.86 6.62 2.59
C ARG A 23 3.47 5.27 3.20
N LEU A 24 4.27 4.23 2.97
CA LEU A 24 4.05 2.91 3.59
C LEU A 24 4.06 2.97 5.12
N TYR A 25 5.08 3.63 5.68
CA TYR A 25 5.22 3.75 7.14
C TYR A 25 4.17 4.68 7.73
N GLN A 26 3.83 5.78 7.06
CA GLN A 26 2.79 6.71 7.46
C GLN A 26 1.43 6.01 7.50
N TYR A 27 1.08 5.26 6.45
CA TYR A 27 -0.15 4.47 6.39
C TYR A 27 -0.19 3.45 7.52
N VAL A 28 0.90 2.72 7.74
CA VAL A 28 0.97 1.73 8.81
C VAL A 28 0.81 2.37 10.19
N ILE A 29 1.38 3.56 10.41
CA ILE A 29 1.22 4.33 11.66
C ILE A 29 -0.23 4.84 11.81
N GLU A 30 -0.80 5.45 10.77
CA GLU A 30 -2.15 6.03 10.77
C GLU A 30 -3.23 4.99 11.05
N TYR A 31 -3.07 3.78 10.53
CA TYR A 31 -4.02 2.69 10.69
C TYR A 31 -3.64 1.69 11.81
N GLY A 32 -2.64 2.01 12.63
CA GLY A 32 -2.24 1.18 13.79
C GLY A 32 -1.73 -0.22 13.43
N MET A 33 -1.18 -0.38 12.22
CA MET A 33 -0.60 -1.64 11.75
C MET A 33 0.84 -1.82 12.28
N ASP A 34 1.36 -3.05 12.18
CA ASP A 34 2.71 -3.38 12.60
C ASP A 34 3.76 -2.87 11.57
N SER A 35 4.39 -1.73 11.87
CA SER A 35 5.41 -1.11 11.02
C SER A 35 6.62 -2.00 10.74
N GLU A 36 6.94 -2.93 11.63
CA GLU A 36 8.06 -3.85 11.46
C GLU A 36 7.76 -4.86 10.35
N LYS A 37 6.51 -5.33 10.26
CA LYS A 37 6.09 -6.21 9.14
C LYS A 37 6.19 -5.54 7.78
N PHE A 38 5.99 -4.23 7.71
CA PHE A 38 6.08 -3.46 6.45
C PHE A 38 7.47 -2.90 6.17
N SER A 39 8.41 -3.09 7.09
CA SER A 39 9.79 -2.62 6.94
C SER A 39 10.58 -3.39 5.88
N VAL A 40 10.19 -4.66 5.64
CA VAL A 40 10.84 -5.57 4.69
C VAL A 40 9.81 -6.09 3.70
N ILE A 41 10.04 -5.79 2.42
CA ILE A 41 9.37 -6.47 1.30
C ILE A 41 10.16 -7.76 1.03
N THR A 42 9.49 -8.90 1.19
CA THR A 42 10.08 -10.22 1.02
C THR A 42 10.36 -10.52 -0.46
N GLU A 43 11.23 -11.50 -0.72
CA GLU A 43 11.49 -11.95 -2.09
C GLU A 43 10.27 -12.60 -2.74
N ALA A 44 9.47 -13.34 -1.96
CA ALA A 44 8.22 -13.92 -2.44
C ALA A 44 7.24 -12.85 -2.95
N GLU A 45 7.12 -11.73 -2.24
CA GLU A 45 6.25 -10.62 -2.65
C GLU A 45 6.77 -9.90 -3.89
N LYS A 46 8.09 -9.76 -4.05
CA LYS A 46 8.68 -9.23 -5.28
C LYS A 46 8.37 -10.15 -6.45
N ASN A 47 8.65 -11.44 -6.28
CA ASN A 47 8.40 -12.46 -7.31
C ASN A 47 6.92 -12.54 -7.69
N GLN A 48 6.01 -12.36 -6.73
CA GLN A 48 4.58 -12.28 -6.99
C GLN A 48 4.28 -11.10 -7.94
N TRP A 49 4.72 -9.89 -7.59
CA TRP A 49 4.44 -8.70 -8.41
C TRP A 49 5.26 -8.58 -9.69
N ASP A 50 6.31 -9.38 -9.85
CA ASP A 50 6.99 -9.57 -11.15
C ASP A 50 6.14 -10.45 -12.09
N MET A 51 5.29 -11.32 -11.55
CA MET A 51 4.45 -12.25 -12.31
C MET A 51 2.99 -11.78 -12.45
N GLU A 52 2.53 -10.94 -11.53
CA GLU A 52 1.20 -10.33 -11.49
C GLU A 52 1.23 -8.88 -11.99
N CYS A 53 0.05 -8.29 -12.22
CA CYS A 53 -0.07 -6.92 -12.71
C CYS A 53 -0.87 -6.10 -11.71
N PHE A 54 -0.18 -5.47 -10.75
CA PHE A 54 -0.80 -4.69 -9.68
C PHE A 54 -1.88 -3.69 -10.17
N PRO A 55 -1.64 -2.87 -11.21
CA PRO A 55 -2.68 -1.96 -11.70
C PRO A 55 -3.96 -2.68 -12.14
N ALA A 56 -3.82 -3.79 -12.87
CA ALA A 56 -4.97 -4.55 -13.38
C ALA A 56 -5.75 -5.23 -12.25
N ASP A 57 -5.06 -5.69 -11.20
CA ASP A 57 -5.70 -6.27 -10.03
C ASP A 57 -6.43 -5.20 -9.19
N LEU A 58 -5.83 -4.02 -9.05
CA LEU A 58 -6.46 -2.89 -8.37
C LEU A 58 -7.70 -2.36 -9.12
N GLU A 59 -7.61 -2.26 -10.46
CA GLU A 59 -8.74 -1.90 -11.33
C GLU A 59 -9.89 -2.91 -11.22
N ARG A 60 -9.57 -4.21 -11.19
CA ARG A 60 -10.56 -5.27 -11.00
C ARG A 60 -11.29 -5.12 -9.67
N ASP A 61 -10.56 -4.87 -8.59
CA ASP A 61 -11.13 -4.63 -7.26
C ASP A 61 -12.07 -3.41 -7.27
N ILE A 62 -11.66 -2.29 -7.89
CA ILE A 62 -12.52 -1.11 -8.08
C ILE A 62 -13.81 -1.48 -8.81
N CYS A 63 -13.73 -2.18 -9.94
CA CYS A 63 -14.90 -2.58 -10.72
C CYS A 63 -15.86 -3.47 -9.91
N LEU A 64 -15.32 -4.37 -9.08
CA LEU A 64 -16.13 -5.24 -8.24
C LEU A 64 -16.80 -4.49 -7.10
N TYR A 65 -16.13 -3.53 -6.45
CA TYR A 65 -16.77 -2.67 -5.46
C TYR A 65 -17.91 -1.85 -6.08
N TYR A 66 -17.68 -1.22 -7.24
CA TYR A 66 -18.72 -0.51 -7.98
C TYR A 66 -19.90 -1.43 -8.34
N GLY A 67 -19.62 -2.62 -8.85
CA GLY A 67 -20.63 -3.61 -9.20
C GLY A 67 -21.46 -4.05 -7.99
N GLY A 68 -20.80 -4.30 -6.86
CA GLY A 68 -21.43 -4.67 -5.59
C GLY A 68 -22.34 -3.59 -5.07
N ILE A 69 -21.85 -2.34 -4.98
CA ILE A 69 -22.66 -1.18 -4.55
C ILE A 69 -23.89 -1.05 -5.46
N LYS A 70 -23.69 -1.06 -6.79
CA LYS A 70 -24.77 -0.89 -7.75
C LYS A 70 -25.85 -1.97 -7.64
N ARG A 71 -25.47 -3.20 -7.31
CA ARG A 71 -26.39 -4.34 -7.16
C ARG A 71 -26.87 -4.55 -5.73
N ASN A 72 -26.42 -3.72 -4.79
CA ASN A 72 -26.59 -3.93 -3.34
C ASN A 72 -26.17 -5.35 -2.91
N GLU A 73 -25.02 -5.79 -3.43
CA GLU A 73 -24.47 -7.12 -3.25
C GLU A 73 -23.07 -7.05 -2.62
N ASP A 74 -22.86 -7.80 -1.54
CA ASP A 74 -21.54 -7.94 -0.92
C ASP A 74 -20.67 -8.89 -1.74
N THR A 75 -19.83 -8.30 -2.60
CA THR A 75 -18.90 -8.99 -3.50
C THR A 75 -17.80 -9.78 -2.77
N ARG A 76 -17.56 -9.52 -1.47
CA ARG A 76 -16.58 -10.28 -0.67
C ARG A 76 -16.98 -11.74 -0.48
N LYS A 77 -18.25 -12.08 -0.73
CA LYS A 77 -18.77 -13.45 -0.66
C LYS A 77 -18.17 -14.39 -1.71
N TYR A 78 -17.71 -13.85 -2.84
CA TYR A 78 -17.26 -14.66 -3.97
C TYR A 78 -15.99 -14.13 -4.64
N HIS A 79 -15.49 -12.95 -4.26
CA HIS A 79 -14.19 -12.44 -4.73
C HIS A 79 -13.23 -12.19 -3.59
N LYS A 80 -11.97 -12.56 -3.79
CA LYS A 80 -10.88 -12.28 -2.87
C LYS A 80 -10.15 -11.01 -3.32
N PHE A 81 -10.46 -9.90 -2.67
CA PHE A 81 -9.81 -8.61 -2.88
C PHE A 81 -8.35 -8.61 -2.43
N LEU A 82 -7.59 -7.63 -2.94
CA LEU A 82 -6.25 -7.35 -2.46
C LEU A 82 -6.28 -7.05 -0.95
N THR A 83 -5.39 -7.71 -0.22
CA THR A 83 -5.14 -7.35 1.18
C THR A 83 -4.44 -6.00 1.24
N ASP A 84 -4.54 -5.31 2.38
CA ASP A 84 -3.79 -4.07 2.58
C ASP A 84 -2.30 -4.26 2.32
N ARG A 85 -1.74 -5.41 2.73
CA ARG A 85 -0.34 -5.73 2.48
C ARG A 85 -0.03 -5.85 1.00
N ASN A 86 -0.81 -6.63 0.26
CA ASN A 86 -0.60 -6.81 -1.17
C ASN A 86 -0.70 -5.46 -1.90
N ARG A 87 -1.71 -4.65 -1.56
CA ARG A 87 -1.90 -3.32 -2.14
C ARG A 87 -0.72 -2.40 -1.90
N LEU A 88 -0.31 -2.27 -0.64
CA LEU A 88 0.79 -1.41 -0.21
C LEU A 88 2.14 -1.83 -0.81
N VAL A 89 2.42 -3.14 -0.84
CA VAL A 89 3.67 -3.67 -1.42
C VAL A 89 3.69 -3.53 -2.95
N GLY A 90 2.58 -3.86 -3.62
CA GLY A 90 2.44 -3.72 -5.07
C GLY A 90 2.61 -2.26 -5.52
N GLU A 91 1.95 -1.33 -4.82
CA GLU A 91 2.11 0.10 -5.05
C GLU A 91 3.57 0.56 -4.90
N GLU A 92 4.24 0.17 -3.82
CA GLU A 92 5.62 0.56 -3.56
C GLU A 92 6.59 0.06 -4.63
N LEU A 93 6.48 -1.23 -5.00
CA LEU A 93 7.33 -1.84 -6.02
C LEU A 93 7.12 -1.16 -7.37
N LEU A 94 5.87 -0.92 -7.75
CA LEU A 94 5.53 -0.26 -8.99
C LEU A 94 6.06 1.19 -9.02
N ARG A 95 5.86 1.97 -7.95
CA ARG A 95 6.38 3.35 -7.87
C ARG A 95 7.90 3.38 -7.98
N ARG A 96 8.62 2.42 -7.36
CA ARG A 96 10.08 2.31 -7.51
C ARG A 96 10.48 2.02 -8.96
N SER A 97 9.75 1.13 -9.65
CA SER A 97 10.01 0.80 -11.05
C SER A 97 9.79 2.02 -11.96
N ILE A 98 8.66 2.71 -11.81
CA ILE A 98 8.32 3.92 -12.58
C ILE A 98 9.34 5.04 -12.33
N ALA A 99 9.72 5.26 -11.07
CA ALA A 99 10.71 6.28 -10.70
C ALA A 99 12.09 6.01 -11.31
N LYS A 100 12.53 4.74 -11.37
CA LYS A 100 13.77 4.36 -12.07
C LYS A 100 13.72 4.69 -13.56
N SER A 101 12.54 4.55 -14.17
CA SER A 101 12.32 4.87 -15.58
C SER A 101 12.06 6.36 -15.84
N GLY A 102 12.03 7.21 -14.81
CA GLY A 102 11.77 8.64 -14.93
C GLY A 102 10.36 9.00 -15.41
N LEU A 103 9.42 8.06 -15.30
CA LEU A 103 8.04 8.23 -15.75
C LEU A 103 7.17 8.87 -14.66
N SER A 104 6.04 9.46 -15.08
CA SER A 104 5.06 10.03 -14.14
C SER A 104 4.28 8.93 -13.39
N ILE A 105 3.99 9.20 -12.12
CA ILE A 105 3.17 8.37 -11.23
C ILE A 105 1.72 8.89 -11.07
N ALA A 106 1.35 10.00 -11.73
CA ALA A 106 0.05 10.65 -11.53
C ALA A 106 -1.15 9.74 -11.85
N TRP A 107 -1.02 8.85 -12.85
CA TRP A 107 -2.06 7.89 -13.18
C TRP A 107 -2.28 6.88 -12.03
N LEU A 108 -1.21 6.49 -11.33
CA LEU A 108 -1.27 5.58 -10.21
C LEU A 108 -1.86 6.27 -8.97
N ASP A 109 -1.54 7.55 -8.76
CA ASP A 109 -2.15 8.36 -7.70
C ASP A 109 -3.67 8.43 -7.88
N ASN A 110 -4.14 8.74 -9.10
CA ASN A 110 -5.57 8.75 -9.42
C ASN A 110 -6.22 7.39 -9.18
N LEU A 111 -5.57 6.30 -9.60
CA LEU A 111 -6.12 4.96 -9.43
C LEU A 111 -6.26 4.56 -7.95
N MET A 112 -5.25 4.90 -7.12
CA MET A 112 -5.30 4.66 -5.68
C MET A 112 -6.39 5.48 -4.98
N GLU A 113 -6.57 6.74 -5.40
CA GLU A 113 -7.64 7.61 -4.89
C GLU A 113 -9.03 7.06 -5.21
N GLU A 114 -9.26 6.60 -6.44
CA GLU A 114 -10.54 6.00 -6.84
C GLU A 114 -10.81 4.70 -6.08
N TRP A 115 -9.80 3.86 -5.88
CA TRP A 115 -9.91 2.67 -5.03
C TRP A 115 -10.32 3.03 -3.61
N GLU A 116 -9.67 4.03 -2.99
CA GLU A 116 -9.93 4.42 -1.60
C GLU A 116 -11.35 4.94 -1.42
N LYS A 117 -11.83 5.78 -2.34
CA LYS A 117 -13.20 6.29 -2.36
C LYS A 117 -14.21 5.14 -2.44
N ILE A 118 -14.08 4.25 -3.42
CA ILE A 118 -15.08 3.21 -3.65
C ILE A 118 -15.04 2.13 -2.56
N HIS A 119 -13.85 1.77 -2.07
CA HIS A 119 -13.70 0.85 -0.95
C HIS A 119 -14.36 1.40 0.31
N THR A 120 -14.15 2.67 0.63
CA THR A 120 -14.76 3.32 1.80
C THR A 120 -16.29 3.30 1.70
N GLN A 121 -16.86 3.64 0.54
CA GLN A 121 -18.31 3.58 0.32
C GLN A 121 -18.84 2.15 0.44
N PHE A 122 -18.16 1.18 -0.16
CA PHE A 122 -18.53 -0.23 -0.10
C PHE A 122 -18.56 -0.72 1.36
N VAL A 123 -17.52 -0.42 2.12
CA VAL A 123 -17.41 -0.76 3.55
C VAL A 123 -18.54 -0.12 4.35
N GLN A 124 -18.89 1.14 4.12
CA GLN A 124 -19.99 1.81 4.84
C GLN A 124 -21.37 1.18 4.59
N ILE A 125 -21.58 0.56 3.41
CA ILE A 125 -22.85 -0.06 3.05
C ILE A 125 -22.95 -1.49 3.62
N PHE A 126 -21.84 -2.22 3.66
CA PHE A 126 -21.82 -3.66 3.96
C PHE A 126 -21.13 -4.04 5.30
N ASN A 127 -20.74 -3.07 6.13
CA ASN A 127 -20.31 -3.28 7.53
C ASN A 127 -21.33 -2.68 8.50
#